data_AF-A0A1F6D9A4-F1
#
_entry.id   AF-A0A1F6D9A4-F1
#
_cell.length_a   1.000
_cell.length_b   1.000
_cell.length_c   1.000
_cell.angle_alpha   90.00
_cell.angle_beta   90.00
_cell.angle_gamma   90.00
#
_symmetry.space_group_name_H-M   'P 1'
#
loop_
_entity.id
_entity.type
_entity.pdbx_description
1 polymer ?
#
loop_
_entity_poly.entity_id
_entity_poly.type
_entity_poly.pdbx_seq_one_letter_code
_entity_poly.pdbx_strand_id
1 'polypeptide(L)'
;MDVGKFAHMTLRVGVAFAFLYPPLNALVDPLAWIGYFPSFTRGYVPDEVLLHAFGVVEILIALWILSGWRIFWPSAIAAAMLVGIVAFNIPNFQVVFRDLSIAAMALALAMISYGDEHRKFGLSRGTGAGI
;
A
#
# COMPACT_ATOMS: atom_id res chain seq x y z
N MET A 1 1.26 -26.75 -8.31
CA MET A 1 1.35 -25.38 -7.77
C MET A 1 -0.08 -24.89 -7.60
N ASP A 2 -0.47 -24.44 -6.41
CA ASP A 2 -1.82 -23.92 -6.19
C ASP A 2 -1.93 -22.53 -6.85
N VAL A 3 -2.75 -22.44 -7.90
CA VAL A 3 -2.96 -21.21 -8.68
C VAL A 3 -3.49 -20.07 -7.80
N GLY A 4 -4.33 -20.38 -6.80
CA GLY A 4 -4.86 -19.37 -5.88
C GLY A 4 -3.76 -18.75 -5.02
N LYS A 5 -2.87 -19.59 -4.47
CA LYS A 5 -1.70 -19.13 -3.70
C LYS A 5 -0.74 -18.30 -4.55
N PHE A 6 -0.54 -18.70 -5.82
CA PHE A 6 0.32 -17.96 -6.73
C PHE A 6 -0.28 -16.60 -7.10
N ALA A 7 -1.56 -16.54 -7.49
CA ALA A 7 -2.25 -15.28 -7.79
C ALA A 7 -2.20 -14.30 -6.62
N HIS A 8 -2.44 -14.79 -5.40
CA HIS A 8 -2.35 -13.99 -4.19
C HIS A 8 -0.93 -13.45 -3.95
N MET A 9 0.11 -14.26 -4.17
CA MET A 9 1.50 -13.79 -4.08
C MET A 9 1.82 -12.73 -5.13
N THR A 10 1.38 -12.94 -6.38
CA THR A 10 1.58 -11.99 -7.47
C THR A 10 0.94 -10.63 -7.18
N LEU A 11 -0.29 -10.60 -6.64
CA LEU A 11 -0.95 -9.36 -6.22
C LEU A 11 -0.13 -8.62 -5.16
N ARG A 12 0.35 -9.35 -4.14
CA ARG A 12 1.15 -8.78 -3.04
C ARG A 12 2.44 -8.17 -3.55
N VAL A 13 3.17 -8.90 -4.41
CA VAL A 13 4.41 -8.41 -5.01
C VAL A 13 4.16 -7.20 -5.89
N GLY A 14 3.11 -7.22 -6.72
CA GLY A 14 2.76 -6.08 -7.58
C GLY A 14 2.45 -4.81 -6.80
N VAL A 15 1.60 -4.91 -5.77
CA VAL A 15 1.26 -3.75 -4.91
C VAL A 15 2.48 -3.30 -4.12
N ALA A 16 3.23 -4.22 -3.50
CA ALA A 16 4.42 -3.84 -2.73
C ALA A 16 5.49 -3.18 -3.59
N PHE A 17 5.70 -3.65 -4.82
CA PHE A 17 6.65 -3.05 -5.76
C PHE A 17 6.29 -1.59 -6.07
N ALA A 18 5.01 -1.30 -6.30
CA ALA A 18 4.54 0.06 -6.53
C ALA A 18 4.81 1.01 -5.36
N PHE A 19 4.81 0.51 -4.12
CA PHE A 19 5.13 1.29 -2.92
C PHE A 19 6.64 1.32 -2.60
N LEU A 20 7.45 0.41 -3.13
CA LEU A 20 8.90 0.42 -2.92
C LEU A 20 9.63 1.30 -3.93
N TYR A 21 9.17 1.36 -5.17
CA TYR A 21 9.90 2.08 -6.22
C TYR A 21 10.01 3.60 -5.97
N PRO A 22 8.91 4.34 -5.67
CA PRO A 22 8.98 5.78 -5.43
C PRO A 22 9.99 6.19 -4.35
N PRO A 23 9.96 5.63 -3.12
CA PRO A 23 10.89 6.05 -2.07
C PRO A 23 12.33 5.66 -2.35
N LEU A 24 12.57 4.56 -3.05
CA LEU A 24 13.93 4.17 -3.46
C LEU A 24 14.48 5.09 -4.55
N ASN A 25 13.65 5.45 -5.54
CA ASN A 25 14.05 6.38 -6.59
C ASN A 25 14.24 7.81 -6.05
N ALA A 26 13.47 8.20 -5.04
CA ALA A 26 13.61 9.49 -4.36
C ALA A 26 14.96 9.66 -3.64
N LEU A 27 15.73 8.60 -3.41
CA LEU A 27 17.11 8.70 -2.89
C LEU A 27 18.09 9.21 -3.96
N VAL A 28 17.77 9.03 -5.24
CA VAL A 28 18.64 9.37 -6.37
C VAL A 28 18.14 10.63 -7.10
N ASP A 29 16.83 10.76 -7.27
CA ASP A 29 16.19 11.92 -7.91
C ASP A 29 15.00 12.43 -7.07
N PRO A 30 15.24 13.14 -5.95
CA PRO A 30 14.19 13.66 -5.08
C PRO A 30 13.24 14.64 -5.78
N LEU A 31 13.76 15.41 -6.74
CA LEU A 31 13.03 16.47 -7.44
C LEU A 31 11.93 15.90 -8.34
N ALA A 32 12.11 14.68 -8.87
CA ALA A 32 11.07 14.00 -9.63
C ALA A 32 9.83 13.64 -8.79
N TRP A 33 9.97 13.55 -7.46
CA TRP A 33 8.88 13.08 -6.58
C TRP A 33 8.24 14.18 -5.76
N ILE A 34 8.99 15.21 -5.39
CA ILE A 34 8.45 16.31 -4.56
C ILE A 34 7.28 17.04 -5.25
N GLY A 35 7.25 17.04 -6.58
CA GLY A 35 6.16 17.63 -7.38
C GLY A 35 4.80 16.96 -7.18
N TYR A 36 4.75 15.74 -6.66
CA TYR A 36 3.50 15.03 -6.37
C TYR A 36 2.91 15.35 -4.99
N PHE A 37 3.64 16.09 -4.15
CA PHE A 37 3.13 16.50 -2.85
C PHE A 37 2.17 17.69 -2.99
N PRO A 38 0.95 17.60 -2.44
CA PRO A 38 0.00 18.70 -2.46
C PRO A 38 0.59 19.93 -1.78
N SER A 39 0.26 21.13 -2.29
CA SER A 39 0.78 22.40 -1.73
C SER A 39 0.49 22.56 -0.23
N PHE A 40 -0.65 22.06 0.26
CA PHE A 40 -1.01 22.12 1.67
C PHE A 40 -0.14 21.27 2.60
N THR A 41 0.66 20.33 2.06
CA THR A 41 1.57 19.50 2.86
C THR A 41 2.97 20.11 2.97
N ARG A 42 3.29 21.08 2.10
CA ARG A 42 4.61 21.71 1.99
C ARG A 42 4.71 22.98 2.83
N GLY A 43 5.92 23.35 3.24
CA GLY A 43 6.20 24.60 3.98
C GLY A 43 6.20 24.48 5.51
N TYR A 44 5.82 23.33 6.09
CA TYR A 44 5.92 23.08 7.53
C TYR A 44 7.27 22.48 7.94
N VAL A 45 7.85 21.67 7.05
CA VAL A 45 9.15 21.00 7.21
C VAL A 45 9.91 21.11 5.89
N PRO A 46 11.25 20.88 5.88
CA PRO A 46 11.99 20.79 4.63
C PRO A 46 11.39 19.72 3.71
N ASP A 47 11.30 20.04 2.42
CA ASP A 47 10.69 19.17 1.40
C ASP A 47 11.33 17.77 1.35
N GLU A 48 12.65 17.67 1.55
CA GLU A 48 13.37 16.39 1.63
C GLU A 48 12.94 15.54 2.84
N VAL A 49 12.72 16.18 4.00
CA VAL A 49 12.26 15.48 5.22
C VAL A 49 10.86 14.95 5.01
N LEU A 50 9.96 15.75 4.41
CA LEU A 50 8.61 15.32 4.06
C LEU A 50 8.63 14.12 3.10
N LEU A 51 9.44 14.21 2.03
CA LEU A 51 9.58 13.17 1.02
C LEU A 51 10.09 11.86 1.62
N HIS A 52 11.16 11.90 2.42
CA HIS A 52 11.71 10.70 3.03
C HIS A 52 10.82 10.13 4.14
N ALA A 53 10.16 10.98 4.94
CA ALA A 53 9.22 10.52 5.96
C ALA A 53 8.03 9.77 5.34
N PHE A 54 7.46 10.32 4.27
CA PHE A 54 6.42 9.65 3.50
C PHE A 54 6.94 8.35 2.87
N GLY A 55 8.16 8.39 2.30
CA GLY A 55 8.78 7.22 1.72
C GLY A 55 9.01 6.08 2.71
N VAL A 56 9.33 6.38 3.97
CA VAL A 56 9.39 5.38 5.05
C VAL A 56 8.03 4.72 5.25
N VAL A 57 6.93 5.49 5.24
CA VAL A 57 5.57 4.94 5.34
C VAL A 57 5.27 4.00 4.18
N GLU A 58 5.64 4.37 2.95
CA GLU A 58 5.44 3.54 1.78
C GLU A 58 6.21 2.20 1.87
N ILE A 59 7.48 2.25 2.29
CA ILE A 59 8.30 1.05 2.50
C ILE A 59 7.69 0.15 3.58
N LEU A 60 7.25 0.72 4.70
CA LEU A 60 6.62 -0.05 5.79
C LEU A 60 5.35 -0.76 5.31
N ILE A 61 4.52 -0.10 4.51
CA ILE A 61 3.32 -0.71 3.92
C ILE A 61 3.71 -1.84 2.98
N ALA A 62 4.68 -1.63 2.10
CA ALA A 62 5.13 -2.66 1.16
C ALA A 62 5.66 -3.90 1.89
N LEU A 63 6.52 -3.71 2.90
CA LEU A 63 7.06 -4.81 3.70
C LEU A 63 5.96 -5.50 4.52
N TRP A 64 4.97 -4.76 5.01
CA TRP A 64 3.82 -5.35 5.70
C TRP A 64 3.01 -6.25 4.74
N ILE A 65 2.71 -5.78 3.53
CA ILE A 65 2.05 -6.58 2.48
C ILE A 65 2.87 -7.84 2.15
N LEU A 66 4.20 -7.73 2.02
CA LEU A 66 5.10 -8.85 1.72
C LEU A 66 5.32 -9.83 2.88
N SER A 67 5.18 -9.39 4.12
CA SER A 67 5.24 -10.30 5.28
C SER A 67 4.04 -11.25 5.32
N GLY A 68 2.89 -10.80 4.84
CA GLY A 68 1.66 -11.60 4.78
C GLY A 68 0.93 -11.66 6.12
N TRP A 69 1.40 -10.89 7.09
CA TRP A 69 0.74 -10.74 8.36
C TRP A 69 -0.39 -9.70 8.24
N ARG A 70 -1.63 -10.09 8.59
CA ARG A 70 -2.82 -9.21 8.58
C ARG A 70 -2.94 -8.34 7.32
N ILE A 71 -2.98 -8.99 6.16
CA ILE A 71 -2.88 -8.34 4.84
C ILE A 71 -4.03 -7.36 4.58
N PHE A 72 -5.18 -7.53 5.24
CA PHE A 72 -6.33 -6.64 5.08
C PHE A 72 -5.97 -5.16 5.32
N TRP A 73 -5.35 -4.86 6.46
CA TRP A 73 -5.04 -3.49 6.88
C TRP A 73 -4.06 -2.76 5.96
N PRO A 74 -2.84 -3.26 5.68
CA PRO A 74 -1.90 -2.55 4.82
C PRO A 74 -2.42 -2.46 3.38
N SER A 75 -3.22 -3.42 2.91
CA SER A 75 -3.81 -3.36 1.55
C SER A 75 -4.92 -2.32 1.45
N ALA A 76 -5.76 -2.17 2.48
CA ALA A 76 -6.78 -1.13 2.53
C ALA A 76 -6.15 0.28 2.63
N ILE A 77 -5.11 0.44 3.46
CA ILE A 77 -4.34 1.69 3.57
C ILE A 77 -3.68 2.01 2.23
N ALA A 78 -3.04 1.03 1.58
CA ALA A 78 -2.41 1.20 0.27
C ALA A 78 -3.42 1.67 -0.79
N ALA A 79 -4.60 1.04 -0.85
CA ALA A 79 -5.65 1.45 -1.77
C ALA A 79 -6.11 2.90 -1.52
N ALA A 80 -6.33 3.27 -0.26
CA ALA A 80 -6.72 4.63 0.12
C ALA A 80 -5.63 5.66 -0.22
N MET A 81 -4.35 5.34 0.00
CA MET A 81 -3.23 6.20 -0.33
C MET A 81 -3.13 6.44 -1.84
N LEU A 82 -3.20 5.40 -2.67
CA LEU A 82 -3.14 5.53 -4.12
C LEU A 82 -4.31 6.36 -4.67
N VAL A 83 -5.52 6.14 -4.16
CA VAL A 83 -6.68 6.98 -4.51
C VAL A 83 -6.45 8.44 -4.10
N GLY A 84 -5.90 8.66 -2.89
CA GLY A 84 -5.52 9.99 -2.43
C GLY A 84 -4.49 10.66 -3.34
N ILE A 85 -3.42 9.95 -3.70
CA ILE A 85 -2.37 10.44 -4.60
C ILE A 85 -2.98 10.90 -5.93
N VAL A 86 -3.85 10.09 -6.53
CA VAL A 86 -4.54 10.44 -7.78
C VAL A 86 -5.45 11.66 -7.59
N ALA A 87 -6.25 11.68 -6.52
CA ALA A 87 -7.21 12.76 -6.25
C ALA A 87 -6.52 14.12 -6.05
N PHE A 88 -5.34 14.15 -5.44
CA PHE A 88 -4.58 15.39 -5.24
C PHE A 88 -3.61 15.72 -6.38
N ASN A 89 -3.42 14.82 -7.36
CA ASN A 89 -2.53 15.01 -8.51
C ASN A 89 -3.24 14.97 -9.87
N ILE A 90 -4.51 15.43 -9.92
CA ILE A 90 -5.29 15.52 -11.17
C ILE A 90 -4.57 16.27 -12.31
N PRO A 91 -3.80 17.36 -12.08
CA PRO A 91 -3.03 18.00 -13.16
C PRO A 91 -2.01 17.06 -13.82
N ASN A 92 -1.50 16.07 -13.09
CA ASN A 92 -0.54 15.07 -13.54
C ASN A 92 -1.20 13.71 -13.85
N PHE A 93 -2.49 13.70 -14.17
CA PHE A 93 -3.28 12.47 -14.34
C PHE A 93 -2.67 11.47 -15.33
N GLN A 94 -2.03 11.94 -16.40
CA GLN A 94 -1.35 11.07 -17.38
C GLN A 94 -0.23 10.21 -16.77
N VAL A 95 0.33 10.60 -15.63
CA VAL A 95 1.33 9.81 -14.90
C VAL A 95 0.67 8.97 -13.81
N VAL A 96 -0.23 9.58 -13.03
CA VAL A 96 -0.84 8.93 -11.84
C VAL A 96 -2.01 8.00 -12.16
N PHE A 97 -2.53 7.95 -13.40
CA PHE A 97 -3.66 7.06 -13.75
C PHE A 97 -3.38 5.58 -13.41
N ARG A 98 -2.12 5.13 -13.53
CA ARG A 98 -1.70 3.76 -13.22
C ARG A 98 -1.94 3.40 -11.75
N ASP A 99 -1.93 4.39 -10.88
CA ASP A 99 -2.12 4.21 -9.44
C ASP A 99 -3.55 3.75 -9.14
N LEU A 100 -4.53 4.07 -10.00
CA LEU A 100 -5.90 3.52 -9.89
C LEU A 100 -5.94 2.02 -10.17
N SER A 101 -5.16 1.52 -11.13
CA SER A 101 -5.06 0.09 -11.39
C SER A 101 -4.42 -0.65 -10.22
N ILE A 102 -3.38 -0.06 -9.63
CA ILE A 102 -2.71 -0.61 -8.45
C ILE A 102 -3.63 -0.52 -7.22
N ALA A 103 -4.41 0.56 -7.09
CA ALA A 103 -5.40 0.71 -6.02
C ALA A 103 -6.48 -0.38 -6.11
N ALA A 104 -6.94 -0.70 -7.31
CA ALA A 104 -7.88 -1.80 -7.52
C ALA A 104 -7.26 -3.16 -7.14
N MET A 105 -5.98 -3.40 -7.46
CA MET A 105 -5.25 -4.61 -7.02
C MET A 105 -5.13 -4.66 -5.49
N ALA A 106 -4.79 -3.55 -4.85
CA ALA A 106 -4.69 -3.44 -3.39
C ALA A 106 -6.06 -3.66 -2.71
N LEU A 107 -7.13 -3.11 -3.27
CA LEU A 107 -8.49 -3.32 -2.78
C LEU A 107 -8.93 -4.78 -2.94
N ALA A 108 -8.62 -5.42 -4.07
CA ALA A 108 -8.87 -6.84 -4.27
C ALA A 108 -8.12 -7.69 -3.23
N LEU A 109 -6.86 -7.37 -2.96
CA LEU A 109 -6.05 -8.04 -1.95
C LEU A 109 -6.65 -7.86 -0.54
N ALA A 110 -7.17 -6.67 -0.22
CA ALA A 110 -7.88 -6.42 1.03
C ALA A 110 -9.15 -7.28 1.13
N MET A 111 -10.01 -7.28 0.10
CA MET A 111 -11.26 -8.05 0.09
C MET A 111 -11.04 -9.56 0.23
N ILE A 112 -10.04 -10.11 -0.46
CA ILE A 112 -9.67 -11.53 -0.35
C ILE A 112 -9.21 -11.85 1.09
N SER A 113 -8.40 -10.97 1.68
CA SER A 113 -7.82 -11.17 3.02
C SER A 113 -8.83 -10.99 4.15
N TYR A 114 -9.89 -10.21 3.94
CA TYR A 114 -10.95 -9.98 4.93
C TYR A 114 -11.62 -11.29 5.37
N GLY A 115 -11.92 -12.19 4.42
CA GLY A 115 -12.54 -13.48 4.70
C GLY A 115 -11.65 -14.43 5.49
N ASP A 116 -10.34 -14.41 5.23
CA ASP A 116 -9.36 -15.27 5.90
C ASP A 116 -9.07 -14.82 7.34
N GLU A 117 -9.00 -13.51 7.58
CA GLU A 117 -8.70 -12.96 8.90
C GLU A 117 -9.89 -13.15 9.86
N HIS A 118 -11.12 -13.00 9.39
CA HIS A 118 -12.32 -13.30 10.17
C HIS A 118 -12.46 -14.79 10.52
N ARG A 119 -12.08 -15.72 9.63
CA ARG A 119 -12.08 -17.16 9.94
C ARG A 119 -11.04 -17.53 10.99
N LYS A 120 -9.80 -17.02 10.86
CA LYS A 120 -8.73 -17.30 11.84
C LYS A 120 -9.09 -16.79 13.23
N PHE A 121 -9.76 -15.63 13.33
CA PHE A 121 -10.16 -15.07 14.61
C PHE A 121 -11.43 -15.73 15.19
N GLY A 122 -12.40 -16.08 14.35
CA GLY A 122 -13.63 -16.77 14.77
C GLY A 122 -13.38 -18.18 15.34
N LEU A 123 -12.39 -18.91 14.79
CA LEU A 123 -12.00 -20.23 15.29
C LEU A 123 -11.16 -20.17 16.58
N SER A 124 -10.47 -19.05 16.83
CA SER A 124 -9.66 -18.86 18.05
C SER A 124 -10.49 -18.57 19.30
N ARG A 125 -11.79 -18.26 19.17
CA ARG A 125 -12.69 -18.01 20.32
C ARG A 125 -13.48 -19.23 20.79
N GLY A 126 -13.36 -20.39 20.12
CA GLY A 126 -14.22 -21.55 20.33
C GLY A 126 -13.61 -22.77 21.03
N THR A 127 -12.35 -22.76 21.46
CA THR A 127 -11.66 -23.96 21.98
C THR A 127 -11.05 -23.75 23.37
N GLY A 128 -11.85 -23.24 24.31
CA GLY A 128 -11.39 -22.97 25.68
C GLY A 128 -12.42 -23.20 26.80
N ALA A 129 -13.52 -23.92 26.57
CA ALA A 129 -14.46 -24.29 27.62
C ALA A 129 -14.99 -25.70 27.38
N GLY A 130 -14.37 -26.70 28.01
CA GLY A 130 -14.78 -28.09 27.88
C GLY A 130 -13.76 -29.07 28.42
N ILE A 131 -13.34 -28.91 29.68
CA ILE A 131 -12.90 -30.01 30.55
C ILE A 131 -13.39 -29.69 31.96
#